data_AF-A0A3B9Z7M6-F1
#
_entry.id   AF-A0A3B9Z7M6-F1
#
_cell.length_a   1.000
_cell.length_b   1.000
_cell.length_c   1.000
_cell.angle_alpha   90.00
_cell.angle_beta   90.00
_cell.angle_gamma   90.00
#
_symmetry.space_group_name_H-M   'P 1'
#
loop_
_entity.id
_entity.type
_entity.pdbx_description
1 polymer ?
#
loop_
_entity_poly.entity_id
_entity_poly.type
_entity_poly.pdbx_seq_one_letter_code
_entity_poly.pdbx_strand_id
1 'polypeptide(L)' 'MFKYNCLNPIANVGLDIFTDAYEKTDDVNAADAILVRSASMHEMELSDNVKAVARAGAGV' A
#
# COMPACT_ATOMS: atom_id res chain seq x y z
N MET A 1 7.14 2.55 -13.39
CA MET A 1 6.05 3.05 -12.54
C MET A 1 5.69 1.94 -11.58
N PHE A 2 5.66 2.22 -10.27
CA PHE A 2 5.33 1.28 -9.22
C PHE A 2 3.87 1.47 -8.83
N LYS A 3 3.11 0.39 -8.74
CA LYS A 3 1.72 0.44 -8.35
C LYS A 3 1.58 0.31 -6.85
N TYR A 4 0.73 1.12 -6.23
CA TYR A 4 0.43 0.98 -4.81
C TYR A 4 -1.07 0.85 -4.54
N ASN A 5 -1.42 0.01 -3.58
CA ASN A 5 -2.79 -0.14 -3.07
C ASN A 5 -2.85 0.24 -1.59
N CYS A 6 -4.01 0.72 -1.15
CA CYS A 6 -4.26 1.09 0.24
C CYS A 6 -5.35 0.19 0.82
N LEU A 7 -5.02 -0.65 1.81
CA LEU A 7 -6.01 -1.49 2.51
C LEU A 7 -6.85 -0.71 3.54
N ASN A 8 -6.47 0.53 3.82
CA ASN A 8 -7.21 1.45 4.67
C ASN A 8 -7.19 2.85 4.05
N PRO A 9 -8.11 3.76 4.46
CA PRO A 9 -7.97 5.17 4.15
C PRO A 9 -6.62 5.71 4.67
N ILE A 10 -5.79 6.19 3.74
CA ILE A 10 -4.54 6.87 4.04
C ILE A 10 -4.74 8.36 3.78
N ALA A 11 -4.25 9.20 4.68
CA ALA A 11 -4.37 10.64 4.55
C ALA A 11 -3.53 11.14 3.37
N ASN A 12 -4.08 12.07 2.58
CA ASN A 12 -3.41 12.62 1.40
C ASN A 12 -2.02 13.20 1.73
N VAL A 13 -1.85 13.84 2.89
CA VAL A 13 -0.55 14.39 3.32
C VAL A 13 0.59 13.35 3.29
N GLY A 14 0.29 12.06 3.47
CA GLY A 14 1.28 10.97 3.37
C GLY A 14 1.38 10.35 1.98
N LEU A 15 0.42 10.60 1.09
CA LEU A 15 0.41 10.14 -0.30
C LEU A 15 1.00 11.19 -1.25
N ASP A 16 0.86 12.48 -0.94
CA ASP A 16 1.33 13.60 -1.76
C ASP A 16 2.86 13.66 -1.88
N ILE A 17 3.59 12.88 -1.08
CA ILE A 17 5.05 12.69 -1.20
C ILE A 17 5.44 11.75 -2.35
N PHE A 18 4.48 10.96 -2.87
CA PHE A 18 4.73 10.09 -3.99
C PHE A 18 4.91 10.91 -5.27
N THR A 19 6.00 10.63 -5.96
CA THR A 19 6.31 11.23 -7.26
C THR A 19 5.59 10.48 -8.38
N ASP A 20 5.74 10.95 -9.61
CA ASP A 20 5.24 10.29 -10.83
C ASP A 20 5.79 8.86 -11.04
N ALA A 21 6.74 8.42 -10.19
CA ALA A 21 7.17 7.04 -10.16
C ALA A 21 6.10 6.09 -9.63
N TYR A 22 5.08 6.59 -8.91
CA TYR A 22 4.05 5.79 -8.25
C TYR A 22 2.67 6.04 -8.83
N GLU A 23 1.89 4.97 -8.96
CA GLU A 23 0.52 5.00 -9.45
C GLU A 23 -0.40 4.24 -8.49
N LYS A 24 -1.54 4.81 -8.13
CA LYS A 24 -2.52 4.12 -7.31
C LYS A 24 -3.25 3.07 -8.13
N THR A 25 -3.40 1.86 -7.59
CA THR A 25 -4.26 0.80 -8.14
C THR A 25 -5.30 0.38 -7.11
N ASP A 26 -6.51 0.07 -7.55
CA ASP A 26 -7.55 -0.54 -6.71
C ASP A 26 -7.47 -2.08 -6.71
N ASP A 27 -6.73 -2.67 -7.65
CA ASP A 27 -6.39 -4.09 -7.65
C ASP A 27 -5.11 -4.33 -6.83
N VAL A 28 -5.26 -5.03 -5.70
CA VAL A 28 -4.16 -5.36 -4.79
C VAL A 28 -3.19 -6.38 -5.36
N ASN A 29 -3.62 -7.26 -6.28
CA ASN A 29 -2.75 -8.26 -6.89
C ASN A 29 -1.78 -7.62 -7.89
N ALA A 30 -2.17 -6.49 -8.46
CA ALA A 30 -1.35 -5.68 -9.36
C ALA A 30 -0.44 -4.69 -8.63
N ALA A 31 -0.50 -4.62 -7.29
CA ALA A 31 0.27 -3.66 -6.51
C ALA A 31 1.71 -4.15 -6.29
N ASP A 32 2.68 -3.26 -6.49
CA ASP A 32 4.06 -3.43 -6.04
C ASP A 32 4.23 -3.08 -4.55
N ALA A 33 3.38 -2.18 -4.03
CA ALA A 33 3.44 -1.72 -2.66
C ALA A 33 2.05 -1.70 -2.01
N ILE A 34 1.96 -2.11 -0.75
CA ILE A 34 0.72 -2.09 0.01
C ILE A 34 0.86 -1.15 1.21
N LEU A 35 -0.06 -0.19 1.31
CA LEU A 35 -0.17 0.73 2.44
C LEU A 35 -1.29 0.27 3.39
N VAL A 36 -0.95 0.13 4.67
CA VAL A 36 -1.89 -0.35 5.70
C VAL A 36 -1.93 0.57 6.92
N ARG A 37 -3.01 0.50 7.69
CA ARG A 37 -3.09 1.05 9.06
C ARG A 37 -3.46 -0.04 10.05
N SER A 38 -4.72 -0.43 10.04
CA SER A 38 -5.33 -1.36 10.99
C SER A 38 -5.90 -2.61 10.34
N ALA A 39 -5.90 -2.71 9.00
CA ALA A 39 -6.26 -3.93 8.30
C ALA A 39 -5.31 -5.07 8.70
N SER A 40 -5.88 -6.22 9.07
CA SER A 40 -5.11 -7.44 9.30
C SER A 40 -4.69 -8.05 7.95
N MET A 41 -3.42 -8.41 7.83
CA MET A 41 -2.88 -9.09 6.64
C MET A 41 -2.56 -10.57 6.88
N HIS A 42 -2.84 -11.11 8.07
CA HIS A 42 -2.40 -12.46 8.46
C HIS A 42 -2.92 -13.58 7.55
N GLU A 43 -4.14 -13.42 7.01
CA GLU A 43 -4.79 -14.40 6.14
C GLU A 43 -4.82 -13.96 4.67
N MET A 44 -4.15 -12.85 4.36
CA MET A 44 -4.11 -12.31 3.02
C MET A 44 -2.94 -12.94 2.26
N GLU A 45 -3.23 -13.56 1.12
CA GLU A 45 -2.18 -13.94 0.17
C GLU A 45 -1.69 -12.69 -0.57
N LEU A 46 -0.38 -12.47 -0.51
CA LEU A 46 0.28 -11.40 -1.26
C LEU A 46 0.70 -11.93 -2.61
N SER A 47 0.50 -11.13 -3.66
CA SER A 47 1.01 -11.49 -4.98
C SER A 47 2.54 -11.42 -5.00
N ASP A 48 3.16 -12.19 -5.89
CA ASP A 48 4.61 -12.19 -6.11
C ASP A 48 5.16 -10.82 -6.56
N ASN A 49 4.26 -9.90 -6.97
CA ASN A 49 4.62 -8.54 -7.36
C ASN A 49 4.89 -7.63 -6.15
N VAL A 50 4.38 -7.98 -4.96
CA VAL A 50 4.48 -7.13 -3.77
C VAL A 50 5.93 -7.08 -3.29
N LYS A 51 6.54 -5.90 -3.41
CA LYS A 51 7.92 -5.60 -3.00
C LYS A 51 8.00 -5.01 -1.61
N ALA A 52 6.94 -4.31 -1.17
CA ALA A 52 6.95 -3.63 0.12
C ALA A 52 5.55 -3.53 0.74
N VAL A 53 5.51 -3.61 2.07
CA VAL A 53 4.34 -3.27 2.88
C VAL A 53 4.74 -2.17 3.85
N ALA A 54 4.01 -1.07 3.87
CA ALA A 54 4.27 0.06 4.75
C ALA A 54 3.03 0.40 5.60
N ARG A 55 3.24 0.63 6.89
CA ARG A 55 2.17 0.96 7.84
C ARG A 55 2.14 2.46 8.14
N ALA A 56 1.00 3.11 7.91
CA ALA A 56 0.76 4.49 8.28
C ALA A 56 0.31 4.60 9.76
N GLY A 57 1.28 4.48 10.66
CA GLY A 57 1.07 4.63 12.11
C GLY A 57 2.29 4.17 12.90
N ALA A 58 2.29 4.42 14.21
CA ALA A 58 3.44 4.10 15.08
C ALA A 58 3.68 2.59 15.28
N GLY A 59 2.67 1.75 15.00
CA GLY A 59 2.67 0.35 15.42
C GLY A 59 2.50 0.24 16.94
N VAL A 60 1.61 -0.65 17.37
CA VAL A 60 1.54 -1.12 18.76
C VAL A 60 1.66 -2.62 18.73
#